data_AF-A0A034V4U0-F1
#
_entry.id   AF-A0A034V4U0-F1
#
_cell.length_a   1.000
_cell.length_b   1.000
_cell.length_c   1.000
_cell.angle_alpha   90.00
_cell.angle_beta   90.00
_cell.angle_gamma   90.00
#
_symmetry.space_group_name_H-M   'P 1'
#
loop_
_entity.id
_entity.type
_entity.pdbx_description
1 polymer ?
#
loop_
_entity_poly.entity_id
_entity_poly.type
_entity_poly.pdbx_seq_one_letter_code
_entity_poly.pdbx_strand_id
1 'polypeptide(L)'
;GVNGSYVDLSRGMDFVPRGNVFARFTHLQHTPFTYTINVNNDSGAQRFGTVRIFLGPKRDERRQGMLFKDQRLLMIELDKFIVALNPGQNTIRRRSTESSVTIPFERTFRNLDLNRPAAGSADELEFNFCGCGWPNHMLIPKGLPEGLECELFVMVSNYDQDRVEQELVGTCSDAASYCGVRDRLYPDRRPMGYPFDRLSRAGADRLVNFLTPNMSIVDVVVRHDNRVVPRAA
;
A
#
# COMPACT_ATOMS: atom_id res chain seq x y z
N GLY A 1 -15.69 4.19 5.72
CA GLY A 1 -16.89 4.93 5.30
C GLY A 1 -16.71 5.40 3.88
N VAL A 2 -17.44 6.42 3.45
CA VAL A 2 -17.18 7.06 2.16
C VAL A 2 -16.98 8.56 2.35
N ASN A 3 -16.15 9.18 1.51
CA ASN A 3 -15.93 10.62 1.52
C ASN A 3 -16.57 11.29 0.30
N GLY A 4 -17.16 12.47 0.52
CA GLY A 4 -17.58 13.36 -0.56
C GLY A 4 -16.45 14.32 -0.94
N SER A 5 -16.08 14.35 -2.22
CA SER A 5 -15.00 15.18 -2.77
C SER A 5 -15.46 15.94 -4.00
N TYR A 6 -14.77 17.04 -4.30
CA TYR A 6 -14.97 17.85 -5.51
C TYR A 6 -13.74 17.74 -6.40
N VAL A 7 -13.96 17.71 -7.72
CA VAL A 7 -12.91 17.81 -8.73
C VAL A 7 -13.34 18.81 -9.79
N ASP A 8 -12.41 19.67 -10.23
CA ASP A 8 -12.63 20.58 -11.33
C ASP A 8 -12.33 19.86 -12.66
N LEU A 9 -13.35 19.75 -13.52
CA LEU A 9 -13.28 19.06 -14.81
C LEU A 9 -13.18 20.04 -15.99
N SER A 10 -13.03 21.34 -15.74
CA SER A 10 -13.08 22.38 -16.77
C SER A 10 -12.13 22.14 -17.94
N ARG A 11 -10.94 21.59 -17.68
CA ARG A 11 -9.93 21.32 -18.72
C ARG A 11 -10.26 20.16 -19.67
N GLY A 12 -11.20 19.29 -19.32
CA GLY A 12 -11.58 18.15 -20.15
C GLY A 12 -12.77 18.41 -21.08
N MET A 13 -13.34 19.62 -21.05
CA MET A 13 -14.60 19.96 -21.73
C MET A 13 -14.33 20.98 -22.83
N ASP A 14 -14.33 20.53 -24.09
CA ASP A 14 -13.89 21.36 -25.23
C ASP A 14 -14.89 22.44 -25.67
N PHE A 15 -16.13 22.47 -25.15
CA PHE A 15 -17.14 23.43 -25.60
C PHE A 15 -18.08 23.85 -24.44
N VAL A 16 -18.26 25.17 -24.25
CA VAL A 16 -19.12 25.95 -23.30
C VAL A 16 -18.55 26.28 -21.89
N PRO A 17 -18.93 27.44 -21.31
CA PRO A 17 -18.13 28.67 -21.10
C PRO A 17 -17.08 28.61 -19.96
N ARG A 18 -16.17 29.61 -19.96
CA ARG A 18 -14.93 29.80 -19.14
C ARG A 18 -15.10 29.88 -17.60
N GLY A 19 -15.92 29.03 -16.98
CA GLY A 19 -16.09 28.95 -15.54
C GLY A 19 -15.69 27.58 -15.00
N ASN A 20 -15.50 27.48 -13.68
CA ASN A 20 -15.14 26.21 -13.04
C ASN A 20 -16.29 25.22 -13.12
N VAL A 21 -16.03 24.02 -13.65
CA VAL A 21 -16.95 22.88 -13.74
C VAL A 21 -16.59 21.89 -12.64
N PHE A 22 -17.19 22.07 -11.46
CA PHE A 22 -16.98 21.14 -10.36
C PHE A 22 -17.92 19.94 -10.42
N ALA A 23 -17.37 18.74 -10.38
CA ALA A 23 -18.11 17.52 -10.12
C ALA A 23 -17.95 17.09 -8.66
N ARG A 24 -19.07 16.78 -8.00
CA ARG A 24 -19.08 16.15 -6.69
C ARG A 24 -19.24 14.65 -6.85
N PHE A 25 -18.36 13.87 -6.22
CA PHE A 25 -18.44 12.42 -6.22
C PHE A 25 -18.19 11.87 -4.81
N THR A 26 -18.63 10.63 -4.60
CA THR A 26 -18.45 9.91 -3.34
C THR A 26 -17.56 8.70 -3.61
N HIS A 27 -16.55 8.50 -2.79
CA HIS A 27 -15.59 7.41 -2.92
C HIS A 27 -15.30 6.74 -1.58
N LEU A 28 -14.77 5.52 -1.60
CA LEU A 28 -14.35 4.82 -0.38
C LEU A 28 -13.31 5.66 0.38
N GLN A 29 -13.35 5.57 1.71
CA GLN A 29 -12.31 6.12 2.57
C GLN A 29 -12.14 5.28 3.85
N HIS A 30 -10.91 5.22 4.35
CA HIS A 30 -10.56 4.63 5.63
C HIS A 30 -10.06 5.69 6.63
N THR A 31 -10.21 5.39 7.92
CA THR A 31 -9.57 6.18 8.98
C THR A 31 -8.06 5.93 8.93
N PRO A 32 -7.20 6.95 9.11
CA PRO A 32 -5.75 6.74 9.24
C PRO A 32 -5.42 5.80 10.41
N PHE A 33 -4.42 4.94 10.23
CA PHE A 33 -3.97 4.01 11.26
C PHE A 33 -2.45 3.85 11.20
N THR A 34 -1.88 3.24 12.24
CA THR A 34 -0.43 3.06 12.39
C THR A 34 -0.12 1.61 12.74
N TYR A 35 0.77 0.98 11.99
CA TYR A 35 1.35 -0.30 12.35
C TYR A 35 2.38 -0.08 13.47
N THR A 36 2.31 -0.89 14.53
CA THR A 36 3.35 -0.99 15.55
C THR A 36 3.90 -2.41 15.53
N ILE A 37 5.14 -2.57 15.08
CA ILE A 37 5.76 -3.87 14.86
C ILE A 37 6.96 -3.97 15.80
N ASN A 38 6.94 -4.96 16.69
CA ASN A 38 8.05 -5.25 17.59
C ASN A 38 8.90 -6.36 16.98
N VAL A 39 10.19 -6.08 16.79
CA VAL A 39 11.15 -7.00 16.17
C VAL A 39 12.37 -7.11 17.07
N ASN A 40 12.82 -8.33 17.32
CA ASN A 40 14.07 -8.57 18.03
C ASN A 40 15.15 -8.97 17.01
N ASN A 41 16.26 -8.24 16.99
CA ASN A 41 17.45 -8.59 16.22
C ASN A 41 18.44 -9.29 17.13
N ASP A 42 18.47 -10.62 17.07
CA ASP A 42 19.39 -11.46 17.86
C ASP A 42 20.85 -11.43 17.37
N SER A 43 21.15 -10.70 16.29
CA SER A 43 22.52 -10.56 15.83
C SER A 43 23.28 -9.49 16.63
N GLY A 44 24.59 -9.70 16.80
CA GLY A 44 25.46 -8.75 17.52
C GLY A 44 25.76 -7.44 16.78
N ALA A 45 25.09 -7.16 15.65
CA ALA A 45 25.32 -5.97 14.83
C ALA A 45 24.00 -5.43 14.26
N GLN A 46 24.03 -4.16 13.83
CA GLN A 46 22.89 -3.57 13.12
C GLN A 46 22.64 -4.33 11.80
N ARG A 47 21.37 -4.60 11.50
CA ARG A 47 20.92 -5.24 10.26
C ARG A 47 19.85 -4.40 9.60
N PHE A 48 19.76 -4.51 8.28
CA PHE A 48 18.67 -3.91 7.52
C PHE A 48 17.64 -4.99 7.17
N GLY A 49 16.37 -4.68 7.42
CA GLY A 49 15.25 -5.55 7.08
C GLY A 49 14.33 -4.87 6.06
N THR A 50 13.75 -5.66 5.17
CA THR A 50 12.60 -5.24 4.35
C THR A 50 11.34 -5.71 5.05
N VAL A 51 10.54 -4.78 5.58
CA VAL A 51 9.22 -5.06 6.14
C VAL A 51 8.23 -5.19 5.00
N ARG A 52 7.46 -6.27 4.98
CA ARG A 52 6.42 -6.56 3.99
C ARG A 52 5.10 -6.79 4.72
N ILE A 53 4.08 -6.01 4.39
CA ILE A 53 2.77 -6.07 5.04
C ILE A 53 1.73 -6.46 4.01
N PHE A 54 0.96 -7.49 4.33
CA PHE A 54 -0.15 -7.97 3.50
C PHE A 54 -1.42 -8.12 4.33
N LEU A 55 -2.56 -8.08 3.65
CA LEU A 55 -3.87 -8.35 4.24
C LEU A 55 -4.61 -9.35 3.37
N GLY A 56 -5.22 -10.35 4.00
CA GLY A 56 -6.07 -11.31 3.31
C GLY A 56 -7.34 -11.60 4.09
N PRO A 57 -8.42 -12.04 3.43
CA PRO A 57 -9.60 -12.54 4.12
C PRO A 57 -9.22 -13.77 4.95
N LYS A 58 -9.78 -13.88 6.17
CA LYS A 58 -9.59 -15.06 7.03
C LYS A 58 -10.55 -16.20 6.65
N ARG A 59 -11.73 -15.82 6.17
CA ARG A 59 -12.84 -16.73 5.85
C ARG A 59 -13.35 -16.51 4.43
N ASP A 60 -13.90 -17.57 3.86
CA ASP A 60 -14.61 -17.54 2.59
C ASP A 60 -16.05 -17.01 2.74
N GLU A 61 -16.80 -16.98 1.63
CA GLU A 61 -18.19 -16.51 1.60
C GLU A 61 -19.15 -17.38 2.43
N ARG A 62 -18.76 -18.63 2.73
CA ARG A 62 -19.50 -19.58 3.57
C ARG A 62 -19.09 -19.50 5.03
N ARG A 63 -18.24 -18.52 5.40
CA ARG A 63 -17.68 -18.29 6.74
C ARG A 63 -16.78 -19.44 7.24
N GLN A 64 -16.23 -20.23 6.33
CA GLN A 64 -15.26 -21.27 6.65
C GLN A 64 -13.85 -20.68 6.62
N GLY A 65 -12.95 -21.19 7.46
CA GLY A 65 -11.55 -20.74 7.47
C GLY A 65 -10.85 -21.11 6.16
N MET A 66 -10.18 -20.14 5.54
CA MET A 66 -9.57 -20.35 4.23
C MET A 66 -8.36 -21.29 4.30
N LEU A 67 -8.20 -22.12 3.27
CA LEU A 67 -6.95 -22.83 3.03
C LEU A 67 -5.92 -21.85 2.50
N PHE A 68 -4.67 -22.00 2.95
CA PHE A 68 -3.58 -21.10 2.58
C PHE A 68 -3.35 -21.05 1.07
N LYS A 69 -3.52 -22.18 0.37
CA LYS A 69 -3.36 -22.28 -1.09
C LYS A 69 -4.25 -21.29 -1.86
N ASP A 70 -5.43 -20.99 -1.33
CA ASP A 70 -6.43 -20.10 -1.92
C ASP A 70 -6.28 -18.70 -1.33
N GLN A 71 -6.10 -18.61 0.00
CA GLN A 71 -5.93 -17.36 0.72
C GLN A 71 -4.73 -16.55 0.22
N ARG A 72 -3.59 -17.20 -0.10
CA ARG A 72 -2.38 -16.54 -0.61
C ARG A 72 -2.64 -15.71 -1.87
N LEU A 73 -3.61 -16.12 -2.70
CA LEU A 73 -3.97 -15.44 -3.95
C LEU A 73 -4.78 -14.16 -3.69
N LEU A 74 -5.34 -14.05 -2.49
CA LEU A 74 -6.15 -12.91 -2.05
C LEU A 74 -5.38 -11.99 -1.09
N MET A 75 -4.09 -12.26 -0.86
CA MET A 75 -3.22 -11.40 -0.07
C MET A 75 -2.89 -10.15 -0.86
N ILE A 76 -3.44 -9.02 -0.43
CA ILE A 76 -3.13 -7.71 -1.00
C ILE A 76 -1.94 -7.09 -0.26
N GLU A 77 -1.00 -6.52 -1.01
CA GLU A 77 0.12 -5.78 -0.43
C GLU A 77 -0.39 -4.45 0.15
N LEU A 78 -0.07 -4.16 1.40
CA LEU A 78 -0.41 -2.89 2.04
C LEU A 78 0.79 -1.95 2.15
N ASP A 79 1.99 -2.48 2.33
CA ASP A 79 3.21 -1.66 2.46
C ASP A 79 4.48 -2.52 2.31
N LYS A 80 5.56 -1.88 1.87
CA LYS A 80 6.90 -2.44 1.77
C LYS A 80 7.94 -1.35 2.02
N PHE A 81 8.76 -1.51 3.05
CA PHE A 81 9.76 -0.50 3.40
C PHE A 81 10.98 -1.07 4.12
N ILE A 82 12.08 -0.33 4.06
CA ILE A 82 13.36 -0.73 4.66
C ILE A 82 13.44 -0.15 6.07
N VAL A 83 13.98 -0.94 7.00
CA VAL A 83 14.23 -0.54 8.38
C VAL A 83 15.63 -0.91 8.82
N ALA A 84 16.28 -0.03 9.57
CA ALA A 84 17.49 -0.37 10.32
C ALA A 84 17.09 -0.97 11.68
N LEU A 85 17.64 -2.14 12.01
CA LEU A 85 17.37 -2.89 13.22
C LEU A 85 18.63 -2.97 14.05
N ASN A 86 18.66 -2.29 15.20
CA ASN A 86 19.76 -2.38 16.15
C ASN A 86 19.73 -3.75 16.87
N PRO A 87 20.86 -4.25 17.38
CA PRO A 87 20.86 -5.45 18.23
C PRO A 87 19.84 -5.35 19.37
N GLY A 88 19.10 -6.43 19.62
CA GLY A 88 18.02 -6.49 20.61
C GLY A 88 16.67 -6.01 20.10
N GLN A 89 15.83 -5.48 21.00
CA GLN A 89 14.44 -5.11 20.68
C GLN A 89 14.35 -3.78 19.92
N ASN A 90 13.52 -3.77 18.89
CA ASN A 90 13.19 -2.61 18.07
C ASN A 90 11.66 -2.48 17.98
N THR A 91 11.14 -1.25 18.11
CA THR A 91 9.72 -0.94 17.86
C THR A 91 9.62 -0.06 16.63
N ILE A 92 9.05 -0.60 15.57
CA ILE A 92 8.84 0.10 14.30
C ILE A 92 7.43 0.68 14.31
N ARG A 93 7.30 1.96 13.95
CA ARG A 93 6.00 2.62 13.75
C ARG A 93 5.90 3.11 12.32
N ARG A 94 4.81 2.74 11.64
CA ARG A 94 4.58 3.07 10.22
C ARG A 94 3.14 3.51 10.01
N ARG A 95 2.93 4.72 9.50
CA ARG A 95 1.59 5.27 9.25
C ARG A 95 1.04 4.73 7.94
N SER A 96 -0.28 4.53 7.87
CA SER A 96 -0.97 4.12 6.64
C SER A 96 -0.76 5.10 5.47
N THR A 97 -0.50 6.37 5.77
CA THR A 97 -0.22 7.43 4.78
C THR A 97 1.19 7.35 4.19
N GLU A 98 2.08 6.53 4.77
CA GLU A 98 3.45 6.35 4.30
C GLU A 98 3.57 5.10 3.39
N SER A 99 2.46 4.42 3.12
CA SER A 99 2.43 3.17 2.34
C SER A 99 3.12 3.32 0.98
N SER A 100 4.03 2.38 0.69
CA SER A 100 4.73 2.26 -0.59
C SER A 100 3.83 1.87 -1.79
N VAL A 101 2.56 1.56 -1.51
CA VAL A 101 1.55 1.14 -2.49
C VAL A 101 0.76 2.34 -3.00
N THR A 102 0.63 3.39 -2.18
CA THR A 102 -0.39 4.42 -2.42
C THR A 102 0.17 5.81 -2.70
N ILE A 103 -0.63 6.61 -3.39
CA ILE A 103 -0.43 8.05 -3.53
C ILE A 103 -1.53 8.85 -2.81
N PRO A 104 -1.19 10.03 -2.26
CA PRO A 104 -2.17 10.98 -1.71
C PRO A 104 -3.25 11.38 -2.71
N PHE A 105 -4.41 11.78 -2.20
CA PHE A 105 -5.56 12.19 -3.01
C PHE A 105 -5.20 13.31 -4.00
N GLU A 106 -4.40 14.27 -3.56
CA GLU A 106 -3.98 15.43 -4.34
C GLU A 106 -3.14 15.01 -5.55
N ARG A 107 -2.43 13.87 -5.47
CA ARG A 107 -1.70 13.31 -6.62
C ARG A 107 -2.61 12.58 -7.60
N THR A 108 -3.74 12.04 -7.15
CA THR A 108 -4.75 11.40 -8.03
C THR A 108 -5.64 12.43 -8.72
N PHE A 109 -6.14 13.42 -7.98
CA PHE A 109 -7.08 14.45 -8.46
C PHE A 109 -6.41 15.83 -8.50
N ARG A 110 -5.27 15.92 -9.19
CA ARG A 110 -4.46 17.13 -9.28
C ARG A 110 -5.21 18.28 -9.94
N ASN A 111 -4.97 19.48 -9.45
CA ASN A 111 -5.27 20.68 -10.20
C ASN A 111 -4.14 20.96 -11.21
N LEU A 112 -4.42 20.78 -12.49
CA LEU A 112 -3.45 20.98 -13.57
C LEU A 112 -3.26 22.46 -13.94
N ASP A 113 -4.12 23.37 -13.48
CA ASP A 113 -3.99 24.81 -13.74
C ASP A 113 -2.87 25.46 -12.92
N LEU A 114 -2.60 24.95 -11.72
CA LEU A 114 -1.62 25.55 -10.82
C LEU A 114 -0.19 25.03 -11.04
N ASN A 115 -0.04 23.73 -11.32
CA ASN A 115 1.24 23.03 -11.12
C ASN A 115 1.67 22.14 -12.29
N ARG A 116 1.09 22.28 -13.49
CA ARG A 116 1.52 21.47 -14.65
C ARG A 116 2.80 22.07 -15.26
N PRO A 117 3.90 21.29 -15.36
CA PRO A 117 5.12 21.73 -16.02
C PRO A 117 4.92 21.96 -17.52
N ALA A 118 5.89 22.64 -18.16
CA ALA A 118 5.84 22.93 -19.59
C ALA A 118 5.76 21.64 -20.42
N ALA A 119 4.94 21.65 -21.48
CA ALA A 119 4.75 20.50 -22.35
C ALA A 119 6.08 20.05 -22.98
N GLY A 120 6.37 18.74 -22.95
CA GLY A 120 7.59 18.14 -23.49
C GLY A 120 8.83 18.32 -22.61
N SER A 121 8.72 18.89 -21.41
CA SER A 121 9.83 19.02 -20.46
C SER A 121 10.09 17.73 -19.69
N ALA A 122 11.31 17.57 -19.17
CA ALA A 122 11.65 16.47 -18.26
C ALA A 122 10.79 16.50 -16.98
N ASP A 123 10.43 17.70 -16.52
CA ASP A 123 9.57 17.91 -15.35
C ASP A 123 8.14 17.44 -15.61
N GLU A 124 7.62 17.57 -16.85
CA GLU A 124 6.29 17.03 -17.20
C GLU A 124 6.27 15.50 -17.12
N LEU A 125 7.34 14.84 -17.58
CA LEU A 125 7.46 13.38 -17.49
C LEU A 125 7.50 12.90 -16.04
N GLU A 126 8.25 13.58 -15.18
CA GLU A 126 8.30 13.30 -13.75
C GLU A 126 6.94 13.56 -13.08
N PHE A 127 6.32 14.70 -13.38
CA PHE A 127 4.98 15.03 -12.92
C PHE A 127 3.96 13.95 -13.27
N ASN A 128 3.97 13.46 -14.51
CA ASN A 128 3.07 12.40 -14.96
C ASN A 128 3.36 11.06 -14.24
N PHE A 129 4.63 10.69 -14.08
CA PHE A 129 5.02 9.48 -13.37
C PHE A 129 4.56 9.49 -11.90
N CYS A 130 4.67 10.64 -11.23
CA CYS A 130 4.17 10.83 -9.86
C CYS A 130 2.66 10.55 -9.71
N GLY A 131 1.90 10.54 -10.82
CA GLY A 131 0.47 10.21 -10.83
C GLY A 131 0.21 8.71 -10.78
N CYS A 132 1.23 7.88 -11.02
CA CYS A 132 1.14 6.44 -10.84
C CYS A 132 1.17 6.09 -9.36
N GLY A 133 0.15 5.34 -8.93
CA GLY A 133 0.07 4.77 -7.59
C GLY A 133 -1.37 4.42 -7.25
N TRP A 134 -1.55 3.52 -6.29
CA TRP A 134 -2.89 3.18 -5.83
C TRP A 134 -3.48 4.36 -5.03
N PRO A 135 -4.76 4.73 -5.18
CA PRO A 135 -5.31 5.83 -4.40
C PRO A 135 -5.29 5.50 -2.90
N ASN A 136 -4.74 6.39 -2.06
CA ASN A 136 -4.61 6.12 -0.62
C ASN A 136 -5.96 5.79 0.05
N HIS A 137 -7.03 6.44 -0.37
CA HIS A 137 -8.38 6.19 0.15
C HIS A 137 -8.96 4.79 -0.19
N MET A 138 -8.22 4.00 -0.98
CA MET A 138 -8.52 2.61 -1.34
C MET A 138 -7.48 1.62 -0.79
N LEU A 139 -6.60 2.01 0.14
CA LEU A 139 -5.53 1.16 0.68
C LEU A 139 -6.05 -0.18 1.26
N ILE A 140 -7.22 -0.16 1.91
CA ILE A 140 -7.83 -1.35 2.51
C ILE A 140 -9.18 -1.64 1.85
N PRO A 141 -9.66 -2.91 1.87
CA PRO A 141 -10.97 -3.25 1.32
C PRO A 141 -12.08 -2.50 2.06
N LYS A 142 -13.24 -2.36 1.41
CA LYS A 142 -14.42 -1.70 1.99
C LYS A 142 -14.82 -2.29 3.35
N GLY A 143 -14.66 -3.61 3.51
CA GLY A 143 -15.18 -4.36 4.64
C GLY A 143 -16.70 -4.56 4.59
N LEU A 144 -17.25 -5.05 5.70
CA LEU A 144 -18.69 -5.27 5.89
C LEU A 144 -19.20 -4.46 7.09
N PRO A 145 -20.47 -4.05 7.15
CA PRO A 145 -21.04 -3.41 8.35
C PRO A 145 -20.85 -4.23 9.63
N GLU A 146 -21.06 -5.54 9.54
CA GLU A 146 -20.84 -6.51 10.62
C GLU A 146 -19.36 -6.78 10.91
N GLY A 147 -18.46 -6.40 10.00
CA GLY A 147 -17.03 -6.63 10.05
C GLY A 147 -16.57 -7.76 9.12
N LEU A 148 -15.61 -7.44 8.27
CA LEU A 148 -14.87 -8.43 7.49
C LEU A 148 -13.67 -8.90 8.30
N GLU A 149 -13.63 -10.19 8.63
CA GLU A 149 -12.50 -10.82 9.31
C GLU A 149 -11.33 -11.01 8.33
N CYS A 150 -10.20 -10.40 8.65
CA CYS A 150 -8.98 -10.48 7.87
C CYS A 150 -7.80 -10.91 8.74
N GLU A 151 -6.77 -11.45 8.11
CA GLU A 151 -5.47 -11.69 8.73
C GLU A 151 -4.48 -10.68 8.17
N LEU A 152 -3.93 -9.84 9.06
CA LEU A 152 -2.83 -8.93 8.76
C LEU A 152 -1.53 -9.71 8.91
N PHE A 153 -0.80 -9.87 7.82
CA PHE A 153 0.47 -10.57 7.78
C PHE A 153 1.63 -9.57 7.71
N VAL A 154 2.66 -9.79 8.52
CA VAL A 154 3.89 -9.01 8.51
C VAL A 154 5.08 -9.97 8.38
N MET A 155 6.02 -9.64 7.50
CA MET A 155 7.30 -10.33 7.35
C MET A 155 8.45 -9.32 7.36
N VAL A 156 9.57 -9.70 7.98
CA VAL A 156 10.84 -8.96 7.88
C VAL A 156 11.85 -9.82 7.13
N SER A 157 12.11 -9.53 5.85
CA SER A 157 13.12 -10.22 5.05
C SER A 157 14.48 -9.53 5.12
N ASN A 158 15.56 -10.27 4.82
CA ASN A 158 16.92 -9.72 4.84
C ASN A 158 17.13 -8.76 3.66
N TYR A 159 17.35 -7.48 3.98
CA TYR A 159 17.55 -6.44 2.96
C TYR A 159 18.73 -6.72 2.03
N ASP A 160 19.83 -7.30 2.52
CA ASP A 160 21.01 -7.57 1.68
C ASP A 160 20.72 -8.58 0.56
N GLN A 161 19.70 -9.44 0.74
CA GLN A 161 19.24 -10.36 -0.29
C GLN A 161 18.13 -9.79 -1.18
N ASP A 162 17.48 -8.73 -0.72
CA ASP A 162 16.35 -8.11 -1.39
C ASP A 162 16.78 -6.91 -2.24
N ARG A 163 17.84 -6.19 -1.85
CA ARG A 163 18.24 -4.93 -2.49
C ARG A 163 18.73 -5.14 -3.92
N VAL A 164 18.38 -4.21 -4.81
CA VAL A 164 19.06 -4.02 -6.10
C VAL A 164 20.06 -2.88 -5.94
N GLU A 165 21.32 -3.10 -6.32
CA GLU A 165 22.35 -2.07 -6.26
C GLU A 165 22.14 -1.05 -7.38
N GLN A 166 21.65 0.13 -7.00
CA GLN A 166 21.39 1.26 -7.89
C GLN A 166 21.24 2.55 -7.08
N GLU A 167 21.51 3.68 -7.72
CA GLU A 167 21.20 4.99 -7.14
C GLU A 167 19.75 5.34 -7.41
N LEU A 168 18.94 5.41 -6.35
CA LEU A 168 17.60 5.96 -6.42
C LEU A 168 17.71 7.49 -6.40
N VAL A 169 17.53 8.10 -7.57
CA VAL A 169 17.58 9.55 -7.77
C VAL A 169 16.25 10.00 -8.37
N GLY A 170 15.71 11.13 -7.92
CA GLY A 170 14.45 11.71 -8.39
C GLY A 170 13.37 11.76 -7.32
N THR A 171 12.22 12.35 -7.66
CA THR A 171 11.04 12.41 -6.77
C THR A 171 10.05 11.26 -7.06
N CYS A 172 9.07 11.07 -6.17
CA CYS A 172 7.94 10.15 -6.37
C CYS A 172 8.25 8.64 -6.37
N SER A 173 9.15 8.21 -5.49
CA SER A 173 9.37 6.79 -5.16
C SER A 173 8.36 6.21 -4.18
N ASP A 174 7.41 7.01 -3.68
CA ASP A 174 6.44 6.60 -2.66
C ASP A 174 5.48 5.49 -3.10
N ALA A 175 5.29 5.29 -4.41
CA ALA A 175 4.39 4.26 -4.95
C ALA A 175 5.16 3.10 -5.62
N ALA A 176 6.41 2.90 -5.22
CA ALA A 176 7.31 1.96 -5.87
C ALA A 176 6.79 0.51 -5.87
N SER A 177 5.90 0.12 -4.96
CA SER A 177 5.35 -1.23 -4.93
C SER A 177 4.67 -1.62 -6.25
N TYR A 178 3.85 -0.73 -6.82
CA TYR A 178 3.10 -1.00 -8.07
C TYR A 178 3.63 -0.25 -9.29
N CYS A 179 4.30 0.89 -9.09
CA CYS A 179 4.76 1.74 -10.19
C CYS A 179 6.25 1.62 -10.47
N GLY A 180 6.99 0.91 -9.61
CA GLY A 180 8.45 0.88 -9.66
C GLY A 180 9.06 2.26 -9.43
N VAL A 181 10.29 2.44 -9.91
CA VAL A 181 11.01 3.71 -9.83
C VAL A 181 11.33 4.17 -11.24
N ARG A 182 11.06 5.45 -11.53
CA ARG A 182 11.26 6.02 -12.87
C ARG A 182 12.70 5.81 -13.34
N ASP A 183 12.85 5.31 -14.57
CA ASP A 183 14.14 5.09 -15.23
C ASP A 183 15.15 4.25 -14.40
N ARG A 184 14.63 3.35 -13.54
CA ARG A 184 15.39 2.53 -12.61
C ARG A 184 14.85 1.11 -12.56
N LEU A 185 15.64 0.20 -12.01
CA LEU A 185 15.20 -1.16 -11.74
C LEU A 185 14.22 -1.17 -10.58
N TYR A 186 13.30 -2.15 -10.56
CA TYR A 186 12.44 -2.36 -9.41
C TYR A 186 13.31 -2.60 -8.14
N PRO A 187 13.09 -1.88 -7.04
CA PRO A 187 14.06 -1.79 -5.93
C PRO A 187 14.10 -3.03 -5.01
N ASP A 188 13.46 -4.13 -5.41
CA ASP A 188 13.35 -5.39 -4.67
C ASP A 188 13.56 -6.57 -5.63
N ARG A 189 14.57 -7.40 -5.37
CA ARG A 189 14.96 -8.57 -6.17
C ARG A 189 13.98 -9.72 -6.04
N ARG A 190 13.15 -9.72 -4.99
CA ARG A 190 12.16 -10.78 -4.79
C ARG A 190 11.06 -10.66 -5.85
N PRO A 191 10.43 -11.79 -6.25
CA PRO A 191 9.25 -11.75 -7.09
C PRO A 191 8.18 -10.82 -6.49
N MET A 192 7.48 -10.07 -7.36
CA MET A 192 6.33 -9.28 -6.92
C MET A 192 5.29 -10.20 -6.28
N GLY A 193 4.81 -9.85 -5.09
CA GLY A 193 3.93 -10.69 -4.28
C GLY A 193 4.65 -11.66 -3.32
N TYR A 194 5.99 -11.68 -3.27
CA TYR A 194 6.73 -12.46 -2.27
C TYR A 194 6.28 -12.11 -0.83
N PRO A 195 5.94 -13.11 0.03
CA PRO A 195 6.21 -14.55 -0.14
C PRO A 195 5.03 -15.39 -0.66
N PHE A 196 3.96 -14.78 -1.17
CA PHE A 196 2.73 -15.45 -1.59
C PHE A 196 2.66 -15.82 -3.09
N ASP A 197 3.68 -15.42 -3.87
CA ASP A 197 3.81 -15.73 -5.29
C ASP A 197 3.85 -17.25 -5.58
N ARG A 198 4.30 -18.04 -4.60
CA ARG A 198 4.45 -19.50 -4.73
C ARG A 198 3.51 -20.28 -3.82
N LEU A 199 3.36 -21.57 -4.14
CA LEU A 199 2.71 -22.54 -3.25
C LEU A 199 3.55 -22.75 -1.98
N SER A 200 2.88 -23.09 -0.88
CA SER A 200 3.53 -23.42 0.37
C SER A 200 4.29 -24.76 0.33
N ARG A 201 5.17 -24.94 1.31
CA ARG A 201 5.72 -26.25 1.68
C ARG A 201 4.60 -27.24 2.04
N ALA A 202 4.82 -28.52 1.76
CA ALA A 202 3.92 -29.59 2.18
C ALA A 202 3.62 -29.49 3.70
N GLY A 203 2.35 -29.63 4.07
CA GLY A 203 1.86 -29.53 5.46
C GLY A 203 1.52 -28.10 5.94
N ALA A 204 1.77 -27.06 5.13
CA ALA A 204 1.33 -25.71 5.43
C ALA A 204 -0.01 -25.40 4.76
N ASP A 205 -1.08 -25.98 5.31
CA ASP A 205 -2.46 -25.87 4.80
C ASP A 205 -3.18 -24.59 5.25
N ARG A 206 -2.68 -23.93 6.29
CA ARG A 206 -3.18 -22.65 6.83
C ARG A 206 -2.05 -21.64 6.95
N LEU A 207 -2.38 -20.35 6.94
CA LEU A 207 -1.38 -19.27 7.02
C LEU A 207 -0.48 -19.39 8.26
N VAL A 208 -1.05 -19.74 9.42
CA VAL A 208 -0.28 -19.95 10.65
C VAL A 208 0.80 -21.05 10.51
N ASN A 209 0.54 -22.08 9.70
CA ASN A 209 1.49 -23.16 9.44
C ASN A 209 2.60 -22.73 8.47
N PHE A 210 2.40 -21.66 7.70
CA PHE A 210 3.38 -21.12 6.76
C PHE A 210 4.45 -20.27 7.45
N LEU A 211 4.14 -19.69 8.61
CA LEU A 211 4.99 -18.74 9.32
C LEU A 211 6.38 -19.30 9.61
N THR A 212 7.34 -18.37 9.63
CA THR A 212 8.72 -18.54 10.08
C THR A 212 9.01 -17.52 11.19
N PRO A 213 10.14 -17.59 11.91
CA PRO A 213 10.39 -16.70 13.06
C PRO A 213 10.38 -15.20 12.75
N ASN A 214 10.60 -14.82 11.49
CA ASN A 214 10.55 -13.44 11.00
C ASN A 214 9.19 -13.05 10.40
N MET A 215 8.15 -13.85 10.62
CA MET A 215 6.78 -13.60 10.17
C MET A 215 5.82 -13.57 11.37
N SER A 216 4.77 -12.77 11.28
CA SER A 216 3.70 -12.71 12.27
C SER A 216 2.37 -12.44 11.60
N ILE A 217 1.29 -12.88 12.23
CA ILE A 217 -0.09 -12.61 11.82
C ILE A 217 -0.89 -12.03 12.97
N VAL A 218 -1.81 -11.13 12.65
CA VAL A 218 -2.76 -10.54 13.59
C VAL A 218 -4.14 -10.57 12.95
N ASP A 219 -5.13 -11.07 13.68
CA ASP A 219 -6.53 -10.97 13.27
C ASP A 219 -6.99 -9.51 13.36
N VAL A 220 -7.52 -8.99 12.26
CA VAL A 220 -8.07 -7.63 12.18
C VAL A 220 -9.48 -7.67 11.59
N VAL A 221 -10.29 -6.69 11.95
CA VAL A 221 -11.68 -6.59 11.47
C VAL A 221 -11.85 -5.28 10.73
N VAL A 222 -12.22 -5.34 9.46
CA VAL A 222 -12.50 -4.17 8.64
C VAL A 222 -14.01 -3.92 8.63
N ARG A 223 -14.45 -2.83 9.29
CA ARG A 223 -15.86 -2.45 9.38
C ARG A 223 -16.21 -1.33 8.42
N HIS A 224 -17.27 -1.53 7.64
CA HIS A 224 -17.81 -0.49 6.78
C HIS A 224 -18.87 0.33 7.52
N ASP A 225 -18.55 1.57 7.84
CA ASP A 225 -19.52 2.55 8.32
C ASP A 225 -20.24 3.19 7.13
N ASN A 226 -21.55 2.94 6.99
CA ASN A 226 -22.37 3.47 5.90
C ASN A 226 -22.75 4.94 6.13
N ARG A 227 -21.73 5.80 6.18
CA ARG A 227 -21.85 7.25 6.31
C ARG A 227 -21.01 7.95 5.26
N VAL A 228 -21.49 9.10 4.82
CA VAL A 228 -20.77 10.03 3.96
C VAL A 228 -20.16 11.12 4.81
N VAL A 229 -18.83 11.23 4.79
CA VAL A 229 -18.10 12.30 5.49
C VAL A 229 -17.63 13.32 4.45
N PRO A 230 -17.94 14.62 4.60
CA PRO A 230 -17.33 15.63 3.74
C PRO A 230 -15.81 15.60 3.92
N ARG A 231 -15.04 15.69 2.84
CA ARG A 231 -13.59 15.87 2.97
C ARG A 231 -13.34 17.22 3.68
N ALA A 232 -12.55 17.21 4.75
CA ALA A 232 -12.08 18.43 5.38
C ALA A 232 -11.27 19.23 4.35
N ALA A 233 -11.50 20.55 4.30
CA ALA A 233 -10.81 21.47 3.39
C ALA A 233 -9.30 21.49 3.64
#